data_AF-A0A1A2JTD0-F1
#
_entry.id   AF-A0A1A2JTD0-F1
#
_cell.length_a   1.000
_cell.length_b   1.000
_cell.length_c   1.000
_cell.angle_alpha   90.00
_cell.angle_beta   90.00
_cell.angle_gamma   90.00
#
_symmetry.space_group_name_H-M   'P 1'
#
loop_
_entity.id
_entity.type
_entity.pdbx_description
1 polymer ?
#
loop_
_entity_poly.entity_id
_entity_poly.type
_entity_poly.pdbx_seq_one_letter_code
_entity_poly.pdbx_strand_id
1 'polypeptide(L)'
;MSDADRATLILRYADVGIATYASLRVVGQPSRTVTWLVEEPLLLAALEELAGALPEPHGSEGSRDAIERALTTGAFAAQEGELTLAYILGVLLIGSPGWQLLAECVAAPRAVLLVSPSARLARVPWGLLAVPKSGPSKEELVRARQEAITASGRAAARIPWQQADIRQHTDGHRLMELVDVLMAVPPNIVHSPRLAAGWDARKDGPPMLVLDPRVPGQRPDSALGSVLGRPGRETPLARHFTDVMGQRPVLPAVETAVELFRRQDADRTWLAKLLAQAPSRLLYVGHASSAEGQADRAALHLADTADIPGDADPIGDHRPLTASDLIALQMPMPPRVAMLACGSGGDYQFDEATGLVAAMILGGAQLVTATLWSLPTTAAYRQFATGAADPMAEAVAAVDRAHEAEADAGCAVNRWQRAQMRRWRDGDATASPLYWGAVVTFAVDGAR
;
A
#
# COMPACT_ATOMS: atom_id res chain seq x y z
N MET A 1 -28.52 11.37 -1.45
CA MET A 1 -27.97 10.90 -0.17
C MET A 1 -26.64 11.57 0.00
N SER A 2 -26.46 12.36 1.06
CA SER A 2 -25.19 13.03 1.31
C SER A 2 -24.16 12.00 1.76
N ASP A 3 -22.88 12.35 1.71
CA ASP A 3 -21.76 11.54 2.21
C ASP A 3 -21.94 11.09 3.68
N ALA A 4 -22.80 11.79 4.43
CA ALA A 4 -23.16 11.50 5.81
C ALA A 4 -23.93 10.18 6.01
N ASP A 5 -24.53 9.60 4.95
CA ASP A 5 -25.30 8.34 5.05
C ASP A 5 -24.43 7.08 4.87
N ARG A 6 -23.13 7.25 4.55
CA ARG A 6 -22.24 6.15 4.21
C ARG A 6 -21.67 5.49 5.45
N ALA A 7 -22.17 4.28 5.78
CA ALA A 7 -21.73 3.50 6.93
C ALA A 7 -20.20 3.33 6.97
N THR A 8 -19.64 3.48 8.17
CA THR A 8 -18.22 3.25 8.45
C THR A 8 -18.07 2.04 9.35
N LEU A 9 -17.18 1.12 8.99
CA LEU A 9 -16.79 -0.04 9.76
C LEU A 9 -15.34 0.11 10.21
N ILE A 10 -15.00 -0.50 11.35
CA ILE A 10 -13.61 -0.55 11.83
C ILE A 10 -13.26 -2.00 12.10
N LEU A 11 -12.26 -2.51 11.39
CA LEU A 11 -11.63 -3.81 11.61
C LEU A 11 -10.31 -3.58 12.34
N ARG A 12 -10.18 -4.10 13.56
CA ARG A 12 -8.98 -3.92 14.37
C ARG A 12 -8.41 -5.26 14.80
N TYR A 13 -7.10 -5.39 14.70
CA TYR A 13 -6.31 -6.50 15.23
C TYR A 13 -5.39 -6.01 16.35
N ALA A 14 -5.16 -6.86 17.35
CA ALA A 14 -4.23 -6.61 18.43
C ALA A 14 -3.55 -7.92 18.84
N ASP A 15 -2.22 -7.93 18.86
CA ASP A 15 -1.44 -9.07 19.32
C ASP A 15 -1.44 -9.08 20.86
N VAL A 16 -1.88 -10.18 21.48
CA VAL A 16 -1.96 -10.33 22.93
C VAL A 16 -1.45 -11.70 23.34
N GLY A 17 -0.23 -11.75 23.88
CA GLY A 17 0.41 -12.98 24.32
C GLY A 17 0.69 -13.91 23.14
N ILE A 18 -0.11 -14.97 22.99
CA ILE A 18 0.10 -16.07 22.03
C ILE A 18 -0.99 -16.12 20.94
N ALA A 19 -1.71 -15.03 20.76
CA ALA A 19 -2.77 -14.94 19.77
C ALA A 19 -3.03 -13.49 19.38
N THR A 20 -3.67 -13.32 18.22
CA THR A 20 -4.11 -12.01 17.73
C THR A 20 -5.62 -11.93 17.82
N TYR A 21 -6.12 -10.96 18.58
CA TYR A 21 -7.54 -10.71 18.72
C TYR A 21 -8.01 -9.76 17.64
N ALA A 22 -9.15 -10.08 17.05
CA ALA A 22 -9.78 -9.26 16.02
C ALA A 22 -11.16 -8.79 16.47
N SER A 23 -11.50 -7.57 16.09
CA SER A 23 -12.84 -7.02 16.26
C SER A 23 -13.28 -6.29 15.00
N LEU A 24 -14.55 -6.46 14.63
CA LEU A 24 -15.21 -5.70 13.58
C LEU A 24 -16.45 -5.04 14.17
N ARG A 25 -16.60 -3.73 13.95
CA ARG A 25 -17.75 -2.96 14.43
C ARG A 25 -18.28 -1.97 13.40
N VAL A 26 -19.57 -1.68 13.48
CA VAL A 26 -20.20 -0.57 12.75
C VAL A 26 -20.15 0.69 13.62
N VAL A 27 -19.57 1.78 13.10
CA VAL A 27 -19.47 3.06 13.83
C VAL A 27 -20.86 3.60 14.13
N GLY A 28 -21.07 4.05 15.38
CA GLY A 28 -22.36 4.54 15.85
C GLY A 28 -23.36 3.43 16.25
N GLN A 29 -23.03 2.15 16.07
CA GLN A 29 -23.92 1.02 16.41
C GLN A 29 -23.19 -0.03 17.27
N PRO A 30 -22.96 0.21 18.57
CA PRO A 30 -22.15 -0.67 19.43
C PRO A 30 -22.64 -2.12 19.50
N SER A 31 -23.96 -2.34 19.39
CA SER A 31 -24.57 -3.68 19.35
C SER A 31 -24.17 -4.51 18.12
N ARG A 32 -23.66 -3.86 17.06
CA ARG A 32 -23.13 -4.51 15.87
C ARG A 32 -21.60 -4.59 15.93
N THR A 33 -21.14 -5.34 16.92
CA THR A 33 -19.72 -5.66 17.13
C THR A 33 -19.55 -7.17 17.21
N VAL A 34 -18.60 -7.70 16.46
CA VAL A 34 -18.21 -9.12 16.49
C VAL A 34 -16.71 -9.24 16.71
N THR A 35 -16.30 -10.32 17.35
CA THR A 35 -14.90 -10.58 17.68
C THR A 35 -14.52 -12.02 17.35
N TRP A 36 -13.26 -12.24 16.99
CA TRP A 36 -12.69 -13.57 16.81
C TRP A 36 -11.22 -13.59 17.22
N LEU A 37 -10.65 -14.78 17.33
CA LEU A 37 -9.27 -15.03 17.68
C LEU A 37 -8.55 -15.65 16.48
N VAL A 38 -7.35 -15.17 16.19
CA VAL A 38 -6.40 -15.82 15.27
C VAL A 38 -5.28 -16.40 16.14
N GLU A 39 -5.20 -17.72 16.19
CA GLU A 39 -4.17 -18.40 16.97
C GLU A 39 -2.82 -18.37 16.27
N GLU A 40 -1.74 -18.30 17.05
CA GLU A 40 -0.37 -18.12 16.57
C GLU A 40 0.03 -19.02 15.39
N PRO A 41 -0.22 -20.35 15.38
CA PRO A 41 0.19 -21.19 14.25
C PRO A 41 -0.55 -20.87 12.94
N LEU A 42 -1.82 -20.47 13.04
CA LEU A 42 -2.63 -20.08 11.88
C LEU A 42 -2.20 -18.70 11.36
N LEU A 43 -1.89 -17.77 12.26
CA LEU A 43 -1.30 -16.49 11.91
C LEU A 43 0.03 -16.69 11.17
N LEU A 44 0.94 -17.50 11.72
CA LEU A 44 2.23 -17.80 11.08
C LEU A 44 2.05 -18.45 9.70
N ALA A 45 1.05 -19.32 9.52
CA ALA A 45 0.73 -19.87 8.21
C ALA A 45 0.30 -18.78 7.22
N ALA A 46 -0.59 -17.86 7.61
CA ALA A 46 -0.99 -16.73 6.76
C ALA A 46 0.20 -15.84 6.38
N LEU A 47 1.12 -15.59 7.32
CA LEU A 47 2.31 -14.79 7.08
C LEU A 47 3.31 -15.48 6.15
N GLU A 48 3.50 -16.79 6.28
CA GLU A 48 4.38 -17.58 5.40
C GLU A 48 3.84 -17.60 3.95
N GLU A 49 2.54 -17.82 3.78
CA GLU A 49 1.87 -17.78 2.46
C GLU A 49 2.00 -16.41 1.81
N LEU A 50 1.78 -15.34 2.57
CA LEU A 50 1.95 -13.98 2.08
C LEU A 50 3.41 -13.69 1.73
N ALA A 51 4.36 -13.99 2.62
CA ALA A 51 5.79 -13.79 2.33
C ALA A 51 6.21 -14.51 1.05
N GLY A 52 5.80 -15.77 0.88
CA GLY A 52 6.01 -16.59 -0.32
C GLY A 52 5.57 -15.94 -1.64
N ALA A 53 4.56 -15.07 -1.60
CA ALA A 53 3.99 -14.42 -2.77
C ALA A 53 4.64 -13.08 -3.14
N LEU A 54 5.34 -12.44 -2.20
CA LEU A 54 5.83 -11.08 -2.37
C LEU A 54 7.23 -11.04 -3.02
N PRO A 55 7.58 -9.94 -3.70
CA PRO A 55 8.82 -9.82 -4.48
C PRO A 55 10.04 -9.46 -3.61
N GLU A 56 10.01 -9.79 -2.31
CA GLU A 56 11.16 -9.65 -1.42
C GLU A 56 11.99 -10.95 -1.39
N PRO A 57 13.33 -10.84 -1.32
CA PRO A 57 14.18 -12.02 -1.22
C PRO A 57 14.00 -12.78 0.09
N HIS A 58 14.06 -14.10 0.00
CA HIS A 58 14.07 -15.01 1.15
C HIS A 58 15.43 -15.69 1.36
N GLY A 59 15.91 -15.68 2.61
CA GLY A 59 17.16 -16.35 2.97
C GLY A 59 18.34 -15.81 2.16
N SER A 60 18.91 -16.64 1.28
CA SER A 60 20.03 -16.28 0.40
C SER A 60 19.61 -15.90 -1.03
N GLU A 61 18.31 -15.80 -1.31
CA GLU A 61 17.78 -15.38 -2.61
C GLU A 61 18.23 -13.95 -2.95
N GLY A 62 18.60 -13.69 -4.20
CA GLY A 62 18.90 -12.34 -4.67
C GLY A 62 17.64 -11.56 -5.04
N SER A 63 17.70 -10.22 -5.06
CA SER A 63 16.57 -9.36 -5.44
C SER A 63 16.00 -9.68 -6.83
N ARG A 64 16.88 -10.02 -7.78
CA ARG A 64 16.46 -10.43 -9.13
C ARG A 64 15.62 -11.71 -9.09
N ASP A 65 16.09 -12.72 -8.37
CA ASP A 65 15.43 -14.03 -8.30
C ASP A 65 14.08 -13.93 -7.56
N ALA A 66 14.00 -13.08 -6.54
CA ALA A 66 12.75 -12.79 -5.83
C ALA A 66 11.68 -12.16 -6.75
N ILE A 67 12.10 -11.20 -7.59
CA ILE A 67 11.22 -10.58 -8.59
C ILE A 67 10.80 -11.61 -9.65
N GLU A 68 11.75 -12.42 -10.14
CA GLU A 68 11.45 -13.50 -11.08
C GLU A 68 10.43 -14.48 -10.50
N ARG A 69 10.65 -14.94 -9.25
CA ARG A 69 9.71 -15.79 -8.51
C ARG A 69 8.33 -15.15 -8.46
N ALA A 70 8.23 -13.94 -7.95
CA ALA A 70 6.93 -13.27 -7.77
C ALA A 70 6.16 -13.09 -9.10
N LEU A 71 6.86 -12.83 -10.21
CA LEU A 71 6.25 -12.61 -11.52
C LEU A 71 5.94 -13.89 -12.31
N THR A 72 6.69 -14.98 -12.09
CA THR A 72 6.65 -16.15 -12.98
C THR A 72 6.11 -17.42 -12.33
N THR A 73 6.35 -17.62 -11.04
CA THR A 73 6.01 -18.88 -10.35
C THR A 73 5.28 -18.70 -9.02
N GLY A 74 5.34 -17.52 -8.42
CA GLY A 74 4.70 -17.18 -7.15
C GLY A 74 3.18 -17.04 -7.26
N ALA A 75 2.51 -16.86 -6.12
CA ALA A 75 1.06 -16.81 -6.08
C ALA A 75 0.47 -15.70 -6.98
N PHE A 76 1.15 -14.57 -7.16
CA PHE A 76 0.69 -13.48 -8.02
C PHE A 76 1.06 -13.63 -9.51
N ALA A 77 1.69 -14.74 -9.91
CA ALA A 77 2.04 -15.01 -11.30
C ALA A 77 0.85 -15.47 -12.16
N ALA A 78 -0.18 -16.07 -11.54
CA ALA A 78 -1.35 -16.60 -12.24
C ALA A 78 -2.65 -16.43 -11.44
N GLN A 79 -3.78 -16.34 -12.14
CA GLN A 79 -5.10 -16.10 -11.54
C GLN A 79 -5.45 -17.11 -10.45
N GLU A 80 -5.20 -18.40 -10.70
CA GLU A 80 -5.52 -19.48 -9.76
C GLU A 80 -4.67 -19.41 -8.49
N GLY A 81 -3.38 -19.11 -8.63
CA GLY A 81 -2.46 -18.90 -7.50
C GLY A 81 -2.89 -17.70 -6.65
N GLU A 82 -3.26 -16.59 -7.29
CA GLU A 82 -3.68 -15.37 -6.58
C GLU A 82 -4.99 -15.63 -5.83
N LEU A 83 -5.96 -16.29 -6.48
CA LEU A 83 -7.22 -16.67 -5.87
C LEU A 83 -7.03 -17.62 -4.69
N THR A 84 -6.09 -18.55 -4.79
CA THR A 84 -5.74 -19.48 -3.70
C THR A 84 -5.18 -18.71 -2.51
N LEU A 85 -4.20 -17.82 -2.72
CA LEU A 85 -3.66 -16.98 -1.64
C LEU A 85 -4.75 -16.10 -1.02
N ALA A 86 -5.55 -15.42 -1.84
CA ALA A 86 -6.65 -14.57 -1.39
C ALA A 86 -7.64 -15.31 -0.49
N TYR A 87 -7.96 -16.55 -0.85
CA TYR A 87 -8.82 -17.44 -0.07
C TYR A 87 -8.17 -17.89 1.23
N ILE A 88 -6.91 -18.32 1.20
CA ILE A 88 -6.16 -18.72 2.40
C ILE A 88 -6.16 -17.58 3.42
N LEU A 89 -5.79 -16.37 3.00
CA LEU A 89 -5.80 -15.19 3.86
C LEU A 89 -7.22 -14.88 4.38
N GLY A 90 -8.23 -15.00 3.52
CA GLY A 90 -9.63 -14.77 3.89
C GLY A 90 -10.16 -15.74 4.95
N VAL A 91 -9.77 -17.02 4.87
CA VAL A 91 -10.10 -18.07 5.85
C VAL A 91 -9.38 -17.85 7.18
N LEU A 92 -8.09 -17.54 7.13
CA LEU A 92 -7.25 -17.48 8.33
C LEU A 92 -7.41 -16.18 9.12
N LEU A 93 -7.66 -15.06 8.44
CA LEU A 93 -7.61 -13.74 9.08
C LEU A 93 -8.98 -13.19 9.47
N ILE A 94 -10.05 -13.53 8.76
CA ILE A 94 -11.41 -13.04 9.04
C ILE A 94 -12.30 -14.22 9.45
N GLY A 95 -12.74 -14.23 10.71
CA GLY A 95 -13.66 -15.24 11.22
C GLY A 95 -15.06 -15.14 10.61
N SER A 96 -15.84 -16.23 10.65
CA SER A 96 -17.20 -16.27 10.10
C SER A 96 -18.12 -15.12 10.59
N PRO A 97 -18.11 -14.71 11.89
CA PRO A 97 -18.89 -13.56 12.33
C PRO A 97 -18.51 -12.25 11.62
N GLY A 98 -17.21 -12.07 11.32
CA GLY A 98 -16.69 -10.91 10.60
C GLY A 98 -17.21 -10.87 9.16
N TRP A 99 -17.10 -11.99 8.44
CA TRP A 99 -17.64 -12.11 7.08
C TRP A 99 -19.15 -11.89 7.03
N GLN A 100 -19.89 -12.43 8.00
CA GLN A 100 -21.34 -12.22 8.10
C GLN A 100 -21.68 -10.73 8.27
N LEU A 101 -21.04 -10.04 9.22
CA LEU A 101 -21.30 -8.63 9.45
C LEU A 101 -20.92 -7.76 8.22
N LEU A 102 -19.85 -8.10 7.52
CA LEU A 102 -19.48 -7.43 6.26
C LEU A 102 -20.54 -7.62 5.17
N ALA A 103 -21.07 -8.84 5.03
CA ALA A 103 -22.13 -9.14 4.07
C ALA A 103 -23.43 -8.38 4.38
N GLU A 104 -23.79 -8.26 5.66
CA GLU A 104 -24.94 -7.45 6.12
C GLU A 104 -24.77 -5.95 5.87
N CYS A 105 -23.53 -5.48 5.67
CA CYS A 105 -23.22 -4.07 5.43
C CYS A 105 -22.97 -3.74 3.95
N VAL A 106 -23.19 -4.70 3.04
CA VAL A 106 -23.17 -4.44 1.60
C VAL A 106 -24.34 -3.50 1.26
N ALA A 107 -24.01 -2.27 0.86
CA ALA A 107 -24.97 -1.20 0.64
C ALA A 107 -24.61 -0.34 -0.57
N ALA A 108 -25.53 0.53 -0.96
CA ALA A 108 -25.31 1.62 -1.91
C ALA A 108 -25.73 2.95 -1.24
N PRO A 109 -24.83 3.92 -1.01
CA PRO A 109 -23.39 3.88 -1.27
C PRO A 109 -22.65 2.82 -0.43
N ARG A 110 -21.59 2.26 -0.99
CA ARG A 110 -20.81 1.16 -0.39
C ARG A 110 -20.22 1.58 0.96
N ALA A 111 -20.29 0.77 2.01
CA ALA A 111 -19.67 1.14 3.27
C ALA A 111 -18.12 1.30 3.16
N VAL A 112 -17.52 2.10 4.05
CA VAL A 112 -16.06 2.24 4.16
C VAL A 112 -15.56 1.45 5.37
N LEU A 113 -14.57 0.59 5.15
CA LEU A 113 -13.90 -0.17 6.19
C LEU A 113 -12.53 0.44 6.49
N LEU A 114 -12.32 0.87 7.72
CA LEU A 114 -11.01 1.30 8.24
C LEU A 114 -10.33 0.11 8.92
N VAL A 115 -9.19 -0.32 8.39
CA VAL A 115 -8.42 -1.43 8.96
C VAL A 115 -7.28 -0.89 9.83
N SER A 116 -7.23 -1.33 11.09
CA SER A 116 -6.13 -1.11 12.02
C SER A 116 -5.49 -2.47 12.34
N PRO A 117 -4.51 -2.91 11.53
CA PRO A 117 -3.85 -4.20 11.75
C PRO A 117 -2.95 -4.17 13.00
N SER A 118 -2.53 -5.34 13.48
CA SER A 118 -1.34 -5.46 14.33
C SER A 118 -0.09 -5.42 13.47
N ALA A 119 1.09 -5.29 14.10
CA ALA A 119 2.32 -5.10 13.35
C ALA A 119 2.64 -6.23 12.38
N ARG A 120 2.35 -7.46 12.79
CA ARG A 120 2.54 -8.66 11.97
C ARG A 120 1.63 -8.68 10.74
N LEU A 121 0.45 -8.06 10.83
CA LEU A 121 -0.56 -8.04 9.77
C LEU A 121 -0.50 -6.77 8.92
N ALA A 122 0.51 -5.91 9.13
CA ALA A 122 0.63 -4.62 8.46
C ALA A 122 0.73 -4.72 6.93
N ARG A 123 1.27 -5.83 6.40
CA ARG A 123 1.46 -6.06 4.96
C ARG A 123 0.29 -6.76 4.28
N VAL A 124 -0.75 -7.15 5.03
CA VAL A 124 -1.89 -7.90 4.47
C VAL A 124 -2.65 -7.02 3.48
N PRO A 125 -2.85 -7.46 2.22
CA PRO A 125 -3.65 -6.73 1.25
C PRO A 125 -5.14 -6.94 1.54
N TRP A 126 -5.67 -6.29 2.57
CA TRP A 126 -7.03 -6.51 3.09
C TRP A 126 -8.11 -6.52 2.01
N GLY A 127 -8.04 -5.60 1.04
CA GLY A 127 -8.98 -5.54 -0.07
C GLY A 127 -9.00 -6.80 -0.95
N LEU A 128 -7.89 -7.54 -1.04
CA LEU A 128 -7.70 -8.74 -1.87
C LEU A 128 -8.22 -10.02 -1.20
N LEU A 129 -8.54 -10.02 0.10
CA LEU A 129 -9.02 -11.24 0.78
C LEU A 129 -10.32 -11.75 0.14
N ALA A 130 -10.38 -13.05 -0.14
CA ALA A 130 -11.55 -13.69 -0.74
C ALA A 130 -12.55 -14.12 0.32
N VAL A 131 -13.84 -13.97 0.01
CA VAL A 131 -14.94 -14.52 0.83
C VAL A 131 -14.95 -16.04 0.69
N PRO A 132 -14.77 -16.81 1.78
CA PRO A 132 -14.82 -18.26 1.73
C PRO A 132 -16.28 -18.75 1.69
N LYS A 133 -16.54 -19.80 0.89
CA LYS A 133 -17.78 -20.60 0.94
C LYS A 133 -17.65 -21.78 1.89
N SER A 134 -16.47 -22.38 1.87
CA SER A 134 -16.07 -23.49 2.71
C SER A 134 -14.63 -23.27 3.13
N GLY A 135 -14.15 -24.10 4.03
CA GLY A 135 -12.82 -24.03 4.61
C GLY A 135 -12.42 -25.40 5.13
N PRO A 136 -11.16 -25.57 5.56
CA PRO A 136 -10.79 -26.72 6.36
C PRO A 136 -11.75 -26.87 7.54
N SER A 137 -12.08 -28.10 7.89
CA SER A 137 -12.97 -28.38 9.01
C SER A 137 -12.34 -27.86 10.32
N LYS A 138 -13.17 -27.67 11.35
CA LYS A 138 -12.66 -27.28 12.67
C LYS A 138 -11.67 -28.32 13.19
N GLU A 139 -11.94 -29.60 12.97
CA GLU A 139 -11.04 -30.69 13.35
C GLU A 139 -9.70 -30.63 12.59
N GLU A 140 -9.71 -30.31 11.30
CA GLU A 140 -8.49 -30.15 10.50
C GLU A 140 -7.64 -28.97 11.00
N LEU A 141 -8.25 -27.82 11.29
CA LEU A 141 -7.56 -26.65 11.85
C LEU A 141 -7.01 -26.92 13.25
N VAL A 142 -7.77 -27.62 14.10
CA VAL A 142 -7.33 -28.01 15.44
C VAL A 142 -6.12 -28.95 15.35
N ARG A 143 -6.17 -29.95 14.47
CA ARG A 143 -5.06 -30.89 14.24
C ARG A 143 -3.82 -30.17 13.73
N ALA A 144 -3.94 -29.39 12.66
CA ALA A 144 -2.82 -28.64 12.07
C ALA A 144 -2.16 -27.69 13.09
N ARG A 145 -2.97 -27.06 13.94
CA ARG A 145 -2.48 -26.22 15.05
C ARG A 145 -1.75 -27.03 16.11
N GLN A 146 -2.29 -28.17 16.53
CA GLN A 146 -1.66 -29.03 17.54
C GLN A 146 -0.31 -29.56 17.07
N GLU A 147 -0.22 -29.98 15.81
CA GLU A 147 1.02 -30.47 15.19
C GLU A 147 2.09 -29.37 15.06
N ALA A 148 1.67 -28.11 14.92
CA ALA A 148 2.56 -26.96 14.81
C ALA A 148 3.04 -26.40 16.17
N ILE A 149 2.54 -26.92 17.29
CA ILE A 149 3.03 -26.60 18.63
C ILE A 149 4.03 -27.69 19.04
N THR A 150 5.31 -27.35 19.03
CA THR A 150 6.41 -28.27 19.32
C THR A 150 7.10 -27.89 20.64
N ALA A 151 8.00 -28.75 21.11
CA ALA A 151 8.86 -28.44 22.25
C ALA A 151 9.79 -27.23 21.99
N SER A 152 10.07 -26.89 20.73
CA SER A 152 10.90 -25.75 20.33
C SER A 152 10.12 -24.45 20.13
N GLY A 153 8.78 -24.47 20.26
CA GLY A 153 7.93 -23.29 20.14
C GLY A 153 6.74 -23.52 19.22
N ARG A 154 6.24 -22.44 18.60
CA ARG A 154 5.13 -22.48 17.64
C ARG A 154 5.67 -22.24 16.24
N ALA A 155 5.27 -23.09 15.30
CA ALA A 155 5.58 -22.95 13.89
C ALA A 155 4.30 -22.60 13.09
N ALA A 156 4.47 -22.25 11.82
CA ALA A 156 3.35 -22.14 10.89
C ALA A 156 2.61 -23.48 10.77
N ALA A 157 1.29 -23.44 10.91
CA ALA A 157 0.45 -24.61 10.73
C ALA A 157 0.50 -25.11 9.27
N ARG A 158 0.72 -26.41 9.07
CA ARG A 158 0.63 -27.04 7.77
C ARG A 158 -0.80 -27.50 7.53
N ILE A 159 -1.54 -26.71 6.77
CA ILE A 159 -2.96 -26.95 6.49
C ILE A 159 -3.07 -27.62 5.12
N PRO A 160 -3.71 -28.79 5.02
CA PRO A 160 -3.93 -29.46 3.74
C PRO A 160 -5.04 -28.73 3.00
N TRP A 161 -4.69 -27.63 2.35
CA TRP A 161 -5.62 -26.89 1.50
C TRP A 161 -6.11 -27.83 0.39
N GLN A 162 -7.43 -28.07 0.32
CA GLN A 162 -8.04 -28.88 -0.75
C GLN A 162 -8.05 -28.05 -2.05
N GLN A 163 -6.87 -27.88 -2.65
CA GLN A 163 -6.64 -26.93 -3.76
C GLN A 163 -6.96 -27.51 -5.15
N ALA A 164 -7.54 -28.71 -5.25
CA ALA A 164 -7.77 -29.34 -6.56
C ALA A 164 -8.65 -28.49 -7.49
N ASP A 165 -9.57 -27.69 -6.93
CA ASP A 165 -10.28 -26.63 -7.64
C ASP A 165 -10.71 -25.53 -6.64
N ILE A 166 -9.94 -24.44 -6.59
CA ILE A 166 -10.19 -23.33 -5.66
C ILE A 166 -11.58 -22.70 -5.83
N ARG A 167 -12.20 -22.81 -7.02
CA ARG A 167 -13.52 -22.22 -7.33
C ARG A 167 -14.66 -22.94 -6.61
N GLN A 168 -14.41 -24.14 -6.05
CA GLN A 168 -15.38 -24.84 -5.19
C GLN A 168 -15.43 -24.24 -3.78
N HIS A 169 -14.35 -23.58 -3.35
CA HIS A 169 -14.19 -23.06 -2.00
C HIS A 169 -14.48 -21.56 -1.88
N THR A 170 -14.53 -20.84 -2.99
CA THR A 170 -14.88 -19.41 -3.03
C THR A 170 -15.47 -19.02 -4.39
N ASP A 171 -16.43 -18.10 -4.40
CA ASP A 171 -16.91 -17.43 -5.63
C ASP A 171 -15.96 -16.34 -6.14
N GLY A 172 -14.77 -16.26 -5.53
CA GLY A 172 -13.78 -15.25 -5.84
C GLY A 172 -14.08 -13.87 -5.26
N HIS A 173 -15.31 -13.57 -4.79
CA HIS A 173 -15.69 -12.25 -4.27
C HIS A 173 -14.67 -11.74 -3.24
N ARG A 174 -14.17 -10.51 -3.43
CA ARG A 174 -13.15 -9.91 -2.57
C ARG A 174 -13.75 -8.99 -1.51
N LEU A 175 -13.00 -8.73 -0.44
CA LEU A 175 -13.38 -7.74 0.56
C LEU A 175 -13.63 -6.35 -0.06
N MET A 176 -12.79 -5.94 -1.02
CA MET A 176 -12.97 -4.67 -1.75
C MET A 176 -14.24 -4.63 -2.62
N GLU A 177 -14.89 -5.78 -2.88
CA GLU A 177 -16.19 -5.85 -3.57
C GLU A 177 -17.38 -5.79 -2.60
N LEU A 178 -17.15 -5.88 -1.29
CA LEU A 178 -18.15 -5.69 -0.25
C LEU A 178 -18.12 -4.27 0.30
N VAL A 179 -16.93 -3.73 0.54
CA VAL A 179 -16.68 -2.41 1.17
C VAL A 179 -15.53 -1.69 0.45
N ASP A 180 -15.46 -0.36 0.55
CA ASP A 180 -14.21 0.34 0.22
C ASP A 180 -13.24 0.20 1.39
N VAL A 181 -12.02 -0.27 1.13
CA VAL A 181 -11.04 -0.62 2.17
C VAL A 181 -9.98 0.47 2.26
N LEU A 182 -9.86 1.06 3.44
CA LEU A 182 -8.83 2.04 3.79
C LEU A 182 -8.12 1.57 5.06
N MET A 183 -6.93 2.10 5.29
CA MET A 183 -6.19 1.90 6.53
C MET A 183 -6.58 3.00 7.52
N ALA A 184 -6.86 2.60 8.76
CA ALA A 184 -6.90 3.54 9.85
C ALA A 184 -5.50 4.13 10.07
N VAL A 185 -5.44 5.30 10.69
CA VAL A 185 -4.16 5.88 11.13
C VAL A 185 -4.04 5.63 12.63
N PRO A 186 -2.82 5.33 13.15
CA PRO A 186 -2.61 5.12 14.57
C PRO A 186 -3.21 6.27 15.41
N PRO A 187 -3.99 5.97 16.48
CA PRO A 187 -4.70 7.00 17.23
C PRO A 187 -3.81 8.10 17.82
N ASN A 188 -2.57 7.77 18.22
CA ASN A 188 -1.58 8.74 18.68
C ASN A 188 -1.25 9.79 17.61
N ILE A 189 -1.19 9.39 16.33
CA ILE A 189 -0.96 10.30 15.21
C ILE A 189 -2.22 11.11 14.90
N VAL A 190 -3.40 10.47 14.87
CA VAL A 190 -4.68 11.15 14.62
C VAL A 190 -4.93 12.27 15.64
N HIS A 191 -4.61 12.03 16.91
CA HIS A 191 -4.85 12.98 18.00
C HIS A 191 -3.67 13.93 18.26
N SER A 192 -2.60 13.86 17.47
CA SER A 192 -1.48 14.79 17.60
C SER A 192 -1.85 16.18 17.07
N PRO A 193 -1.40 17.28 17.73
CA PRO A 193 -1.61 18.63 17.23
C PRO A 193 -0.94 18.81 15.86
N ARG A 194 -1.72 19.28 14.89
CA ARG A 194 -1.24 19.57 13.53
C ARG A 194 -2.12 20.61 12.84
N LEU A 195 -1.56 21.30 11.85
CA LEU A 195 -2.32 22.18 10.96
C LEU A 195 -2.82 21.34 9.78
N ALA A 196 -4.03 20.78 9.91
CA ALA A 196 -4.63 20.01 8.83
C ALA A 196 -4.95 20.92 7.63
N ALA A 197 -4.55 20.50 6.43
CA ALA A 197 -4.95 21.15 5.20
C ALA A 197 -6.20 20.46 4.65
N GLY A 198 -7.31 21.20 4.53
CA GLY A 198 -8.54 20.68 3.92
C GLY A 198 -8.46 20.61 2.40
N TRP A 199 -8.95 19.53 1.79
CA TRP A 199 -8.98 19.38 0.33
C TRP A 199 -9.70 20.54 -0.37
N ASP A 200 -10.89 20.93 0.10
CA ASP A 200 -11.67 22.01 -0.51
C ASP A 200 -10.95 23.36 -0.53
N ALA A 201 -10.07 23.60 0.46
CA ALA A 201 -9.30 24.84 0.53
C ALA A 201 -8.09 24.86 -0.42
N ARG A 202 -7.69 23.70 -0.95
CA ARG A 202 -6.43 23.54 -1.70
C ARG A 202 -6.62 22.94 -3.09
N LYS A 203 -7.79 22.39 -3.43
CA LYS A 203 -8.04 21.61 -4.65
C LYS A 203 -7.70 22.35 -5.94
N ASP A 204 -7.88 23.66 -5.98
CA ASP A 204 -7.59 24.51 -7.14
C ASP A 204 -6.09 24.82 -7.33
N GLY A 205 -5.26 24.52 -6.32
CA GLY A 205 -3.81 24.72 -6.40
C GLY A 205 -3.11 23.74 -7.34
N PRO A 206 -1.88 24.06 -7.80
CA PRO A 206 -1.12 23.15 -8.65
C PRO A 206 -0.74 21.86 -7.88
N PRO A 207 -0.82 20.67 -8.51
CA PRO A 207 -0.30 19.45 -7.90
C PRO A 207 1.23 19.48 -7.96
N MET A 208 1.86 18.99 -6.89
CA MET A 208 3.31 18.81 -6.82
C MET A 208 3.68 17.39 -7.23
N LEU A 209 4.61 17.28 -8.18
CA LEU A 209 5.05 16.03 -8.80
C LEU A 209 6.54 15.82 -8.54
N VAL A 210 6.88 14.70 -7.90
CA VAL A 210 8.25 14.26 -7.66
C VAL A 210 8.41 12.88 -8.28
N LEU A 211 8.89 12.84 -9.52
CA LEU A 211 8.84 11.64 -10.36
C LEU A 211 10.24 11.08 -10.65
N ASP A 212 10.55 9.92 -10.06
CA ASP A 212 11.81 9.18 -10.18
C ASP A 212 13.03 10.11 -10.05
N PRO A 213 13.20 10.86 -8.93
CA PRO A 213 14.34 11.76 -8.76
C PRO A 213 15.67 10.99 -8.87
N ARG A 214 16.71 11.65 -9.38
CA ARG A 214 18.04 11.00 -9.49
C ARG A 214 18.72 10.99 -8.13
N VAL A 215 18.93 9.79 -7.61
CA VAL A 215 19.73 9.57 -6.41
C VAL A 215 21.22 9.80 -6.75
N PRO A 216 21.94 10.68 -6.02
CA PRO A 216 23.35 10.95 -6.27
C PRO A 216 24.23 9.69 -6.17
N GLY A 217 25.25 9.60 -7.02
CA GLY A 217 26.15 8.44 -7.10
C GLY A 217 25.54 7.17 -7.74
N GLN A 218 24.26 7.19 -8.11
CA GLN A 218 23.54 6.00 -8.60
C GLN A 218 23.37 6.01 -10.12
N ARG A 219 23.75 4.90 -10.75
CA ARG A 219 23.54 4.68 -12.18
C ARG A 219 22.08 4.29 -12.45
N PRO A 220 21.54 4.50 -13.66
CA PRO A 220 20.16 4.12 -13.98
C PRO A 220 19.83 2.64 -13.76
N ASP A 221 20.81 1.76 -13.80
CA ASP A 221 20.73 0.30 -13.63
C ASP A 221 21.18 -0.20 -12.25
N SER A 222 21.51 0.70 -11.31
CA SER A 222 21.85 0.32 -9.93
C SER A 222 20.62 0.08 -9.07
N ALA A 223 20.81 -0.39 -7.82
CA ALA A 223 19.72 -0.67 -6.89
C ALA A 223 18.82 0.55 -6.63
N LEU A 224 19.40 1.75 -6.56
CA LEU A 224 18.69 3.03 -6.46
C LEU A 224 18.66 3.77 -7.82
N GLY A 225 18.62 3.00 -8.91
CA GLY A 225 18.59 3.46 -10.28
C GLY A 225 17.22 3.98 -10.73
N SER A 226 16.83 3.76 -11.98
CA SER A 226 15.55 4.26 -12.50
C SER A 226 14.38 3.32 -12.18
N VAL A 227 13.35 3.88 -11.57
CA VAL A 227 12.09 3.18 -11.28
C VAL A 227 11.19 3.13 -12.52
N LEU A 228 11.12 4.24 -13.26
CA LEU A 228 10.18 4.43 -14.37
C LEU A 228 10.82 4.23 -15.76
N GLY A 229 12.09 3.81 -15.79
CA GLY A 229 12.88 3.67 -17.01
C GLY A 229 13.26 5.01 -17.64
N ARG A 230 13.77 4.95 -18.87
CA ARG A 230 14.24 6.15 -19.58
C ARG A 230 13.06 7.08 -19.94
N PRO A 231 13.05 8.34 -19.48
CA PRO A 231 12.02 9.30 -19.86
C PRO A 231 12.03 9.57 -21.37
N GLY A 232 10.84 9.70 -21.96
CA GLY A 232 10.66 10.05 -23.37
C GLY A 232 9.22 10.48 -23.62
N ARG A 233 8.99 11.33 -24.62
CA ARG A 233 7.65 11.91 -24.89
C ARG A 233 6.58 10.87 -25.16
N GLU A 234 6.98 9.72 -25.69
CA GLU A 234 6.08 8.62 -26.03
C GLU A 234 5.80 7.66 -24.86
N THR A 235 6.44 7.84 -23.71
CA THR A 235 6.17 6.96 -22.56
C THR A 235 4.76 7.22 -22.02
N PRO A 236 4.06 6.19 -21.51
CA PRO A 236 2.70 6.36 -20.99
C PRO A 236 2.57 7.47 -19.94
N LEU A 237 3.56 7.60 -19.05
CA LEU A 237 3.55 8.65 -18.02
C LEU A 237 3.85 10.04 -18.57
N ALA A 238 4.74 10.19 -19.55
CA ALA A 238 4.97 11.49 -20.16
C ALA A 238 3.70 11.99 -20.87
N ARG A 239 2.95 11.12 -21.54
CA ARG A 239 1.65 11.46 -22.13
C ARG A 239 0.63 11.83 -21.05
N HIS A 240 0.50 11.01 -20.00
CA HIS A 240 -0.42 11.29 -18.88
C HIS A 240 -0.15 12.67 -18.25
N PHE A 241 1.10 12.98 -17.92
CA PHE A 241 1.42 14.29 -17.31
C PHE A 241 1.41 15.45 -18.31
N THR A 242 1.55 15.20 -19.61
CA THR A 242 1.27 16.22 -20.64
C THR A 242 -0.21 16.60 -20.60
N ASP A 243 -1.11 15.62 -20.47
CA ASP A 243 -2.55 15.88 -20.35
C ASP A 243 -2.87 16.65 -19.06
N VAL A 244 -2.24 16.28 -17.93
CA VAL A 244 -2.39 17.00 -16.65
C VAL A 244 -1.92 18.46 -16.77
N MET A 245 -0.75 18.69 -17.36
CA MET A 245 -0.20 20.05 -17.58
C MET A 245 -1.08 20.89 -18.52
N GLY A 246 -1.78 20.24 -19.46
CA GLY A 246 -2.75 20.91 -20.34
C GLY A 246 -4.03 21.35 -19.62
N GLN A 247 -4.35 20.75 -18.48
CA GLN A 247 -5.54 21.09 -17.67
C GLN A 247 -5.23 22.18 -16.64
N ARG A 248 -4.06 22.13 -16.00
CA ARG A 248 -3.64 23.12 -15.00
C ARG A 248 -2.12 23.15 -14.81
N PRO A 249 -1.56 24.26 -14.28
CA PRO A 249 -0.16 24.31 -13.88
C PRO A 249 0.19 23.22 -12.85
N VAL A 250 1.42 22.72 -12.91
CA VAL A 250 1.99 21.74 -11.97
C VAL A 250 3.24 22.31 -11.29
N LEU A 251 3.63 21.74 -10.16
CA LEU A 251 4.90 22.02 -9.49
C LEU A 251 5.84 20.81 -9.62
N PRO A 252 7.11 20.98 -10.02
CA PRO A 252 7.73 22.22 -10.48
C PRO A 252 7.14 22.69 -11.82
N ALA A 253 7.21 24.00 -12.09
CA ALA A 253 6.90 24.52 -13.41
C ALA A 253 7.96 24.05 -14.42
N VAL A 254 7.52 23.45 -15.52
CA VAL A 254 8.35 22.93 -16.61
C VAL A 254 7.66 23.17 -17.95
N GLU A 255 8.41 23.18 -19.05
CA GLU A 255 7.83 23.35 -20.39
C GLU A 255 7.26 22.03 -20.92
N THR A 256 7.93 20.91 -20.64
CA THR A 256 7.52 19.59 -21.10
C THR A 256 7.45 18.57 -19.96
N ALA A 257 6.50 17.64 -20.03
CA ALA A 257 6.34 16.60 -19.00
C ALA A 257 7.59 15.74 -18.79
N VAL A 258 8.45 15.60 -19.80
CA VAL A 258 9.71 14.82 -19.71
C VAL A 258 10.67 15.43 -18.66
N GLU A 259 10.64 16.74 -18.44
CA GLU A 259 11.49 17.45 -17.46
C GLU A 259 11.07 17.23 -16.00
N LEU A 260 9.89 16.64 -15.77
CA LEU A 260 9.44 16.24 -14.43
C LEU A 260 10.22 15.03 -13.91
N PHE A 261 10.74 14.19 -14.81
CA PHE A 261 11.37 12.92 -14.47
C PHE A 261 12.88 13.06 -14.28
N ARG A 262 13.45 12.24 -13.38
CA ARG A 262 14.92 12.09 -13.26
C ARG A 262 15.64 13.41 -12.98
N ARG A 263 14.98 14.31 -12.23
CA ARG A 263 15.54 15.60 -11.79
C ARG A 263 16.72 15.38 -10.84
N GLN A 264 17.74 16.21 -10.98
CA GLN A 264 18.98 16.18 -10.15
C GLN A 264 18.97 17.24 -9.05
N ASP A 265 17.99 18.14 -9.07
CA ASP A 265 17.83 19.25 -8.14
C ASP A 265 16.67 19.02 -7.16
N ALA A 266 15.98 17.88 -7.25
CA ALA A 266 14.85 17.53 -6.42
C ALA A 266 15.31 16.98 -5.05
N ASP A 267 16.04 17.80 -4.29
CA ASP A 267 16.50 17.54 -2.92
C ASP A 267 15.47 17.98 -1.85
N ARG A 268 15.76 17.79 -0.56
CA ARG A 268 14.86 18.19 0.54
C ARG A 268 14.63 19.70 0.64
N THR A 269 15.59 20.52 0.22
CA THR A 269 15.46 21.99 0.21
C THR A 269 14.52 22.42 -0.90
N TRP A 270 14.63 21.82 -2.07
CA TRP A 270 13.71 21.98 -3.19
C TRP A 270 12.30 21.53 -2.83
N LEU A 271 12.16 20.37 -2.17
CA LEU A 271 10.88 19.86 -1.67
C LEU A 271 10.21 20.88 -0.76
N ALA A 272 10.92 21.38 0.26
CA ALA A 272 10.41 22.37 1.20
C ALA A 272 9.97 23.67 0.50
N LYS A 273 10.74 24.16 -0.48
CA LYS A 273 10.40 25.36 -1.28
C LYS A 273 9.11 25.18 -2.09
N LEU A 274 8.87 24.00 -2.65
CA LEU A 274 7.65 23.72 -3.40
C LEU A 274 6.45 23.51 -2.46
N LEU A 275 6.63 22.84 -1.33
CA LEU A 275 5.58 22.69 -0.32
C LEU A 275 5.11 24.04 0.26
N ALA A 276 6.03 24.99 0.42
CA ALA A 276 5.71 26.37 0.84
C ALA A 276 4.78 27.12 -0.14
N GLN A 277 4.67 26.67 -1.39
CA GLN A 277 3.72 27.22 -2.38
C GLN A 277 2.31 26.65 -2.25
N ALA A 278 2.07 25.86 -1.19
CA ALA A 278 0.76 25.32 -0.85
C ALA A 278 0.11 24.48 -1.99
N PRO A 279 0.78 23.43 -2.51
CA PRO A 279 0.23 22.58 -3.57
C PRO A 279 -1.11 21.94 -3.18
N SER A 280 -1.93 21.55 -4.16
CA SER A 280 -3.20 20.85 -3.91
C SER A 280 -2.98 19.43 -3.39
N ARG A 281 -1.98 18.75 -3.95
CA ARG A 281 -1.59 17.37 -3.63
C ARG A 281 -0.11 17.15 -3.93
N LEU A 282 0.47 16.10 -3.35
CA LEU A 282 1.83 15.64 -3.64
C LEU A 282 1.78 14.22 -4.21
N LEU A 283 2.41 13.99 -5.35
CA LEU A 283 2.68 12.65 -5.89
C LEU A 283 4.20 12.41 -5.92
N TYR A 284 4.66 11.50 -5.09
CA TYR A 284 6.02 10.97 -5.08
C TYR A 284 6.03 9.59 -5.72
N VAL A 285 6.93 9.39 -6.69
CA VAL A 285 7.23 8.08 -7.28
C VAL A 285 8.74 7.92 -7.27
N GLY A 286 9.26 6.88 -6.63
CA GLY A 286 10.71 6.75 -6.46
C GLY A 286 11.07 5.62 -5.52
N HIS A 287 12.26 5.73 -4.93
CA HIS A 287 12.75 4.73 -3.97
C HIS A 287 12.37 5.12 -2.55
N ALA A 288 12.11 4.11 -1.75
CA ALA A 288 12.04 4.24 -0.30
C ALA A 288 12.87 3.13 0.34
N SER A 289 13.51 3.46 1.46
CA SER A 289 14.15 2.48 2.32
C SER A 289 13.21 2.13 3.46
N SER A 290 13.14 0.84 3.78
CA SER A 290 12.44 0.35 4.96
C SER A 290 13.11 0.87 6.23
N ALA A 291 12.30 1.09 7.26
CA ALA A 291 12.76 1.32 8.60
C ALA A 291 13.52 0.10 9.16
N GLU A 292 14.83 0.23 9.42
CA GLU A 292 15.66 -0.83 10.03
C GLU A 292 15.35 -0.93 11.54
N GLY A 293 14.22 -1.56 11.88
CA GLY A 293 13.79 -1.79 13.26
C GLY A 293 13.14 -0.59 13.97
N GLN A 294 13.15 0.61 13.37
CA GLN A 294 12.54 1.83 13.91
C GLN A 294 11.78 2.58 12.82
N ALA A 295 10.47 2.79 12.99
CA ALA A 295 9.60 3.33 11.95
C ALA A 295 10.06 4.70 11.40
N ASP A 296 10.58 5.56 12.28
CA ASP A 296 11.03 6.91 11.96
C ASP A 296 12.27 6.95 11.04
N ARG A 297 12.97 5.82 10.87
CA ARG A 297 14.08 5.62 9.92
C ARG A 297 13.62 5.30 8.51
N ALA A 298 12.34 5.02 8.28
CA ALA A 298 11.81 4.88 6.92
C ALA A 298 12.07 6.16 6.13
N ALA A 299 12.57 6.04 4.91
CA ALA A 299 13.11 7.20 4.20
C ALA A 299 12.70 7.22 2.72
N LEU A 300 12.53 8.43 2.20
CA LEU A 300 12.40 8.71 0.76
C LEU A 300 13.77 9.04 0.19
N HIS A 301 14.03 8.58 -1.03
CA HIS A 301 15.25 8.94 -1.75
C HIS A 301 14.98 10.08 -2.72
N LEU A 302 15.69 11.18 -2.50
CA LEU A 302 15.66 12.40 -3.30
C LEU A 302 17.04 12.66 -3.91
N ALA A 303 17.22 13.82 -4.54
CA ALA A 303 18.52 14.25 -5.05
C ALA A 303 19.48 14.77 -3.95
N ASP A 304 19.22 14.46 -2.68
CA ASP A 304 20.04 14.88 -1.54
C ASP A 304 21.45 14.30 -1.61
N THR A 305 22.48 15.15 -1.52
CA THR A 305 23.88 14.70 -1.42
C THR A 305 24.21 14.23 0.00
N ALA A 306 25.30 13.48 0.16
CA ALA A 306 25.78 13.03 1.47
C ALA A 306 26.08 14.19 2.45
N ASP A 307 26.43 15.38 1.92
CA ASP A 307 26.77 16.57 2.69
C ASP A 307 25.55 17.30 3.28
N ILE A 308 24.35 17.03 2.77
CA ILE A 308 23.13 17.62 3.33
C ILE A 308 22.89 17.07 4.74
N PRO A 309 22.61 17.93 5.74
CA PRO A 309 22.26 17.47 7.08
C PRO A 309 20.97 16.66 7.10
N GLY A 310 20.96 15.59 7.89
CA GLY A 310 19.80 14.72 8.09
C GLY A 310 20.13 13.57 9.03
N ASP A 311 19.08 12.90 9.49
CA ASP A 311 19.16 11.84 10.49
C ASP A 311 19.71 10.51 9.92
N ALA A 312 19.44 10.19 8.64
CA ALA A 312 19.95 8.99 8.00
C ALA A 312 21.48 9.04 7.79
N ASP A 313 22.17 7.90 7.90
CA ASP A 313 23.55 7.76 7.45
C ASP A 313 23.65 7.89 5.91
N PRO A 314 24.76 8.41 5.36
CA PRO A 314 24.97 8.45 3.91
C PRO A 314 25.10 7.05 3.30
N ILE A 315 24.52 6.89 2.11
CA ILE A 315 24.71 5.74 1.22
C ILE A 315 25.56 6.22 0.03
N GLY A 316 26.88 6.13 0.16
CA GLY A 316 27.81 6.70 -0.82
C GLY A 316 27.65 8.23 -0.86
N ASP A 317 27.33 8.78 -2.04
CA ASP A 317 27.21 10.22 -2.28
C ASP A 317 25.81 10.79 -1.93
N HIS A 318 24.92 9.99 -1.36
CA HIS A 318 23.52 10.33 -1.12
C HIS A 318 23.14 10.19 0.35
N ARG A 319 22.29 11.10 0.87
CA ARG A 319 21.64 10.94 2.18
C ARG A 319 20.13 10.85 2.04
N PRO A 320 19.49 9.75 2.47
CA PRO A 320 18.02 9.62 2.46
C PRO A 320 17.32 10.68 3.32
N LEU A 321 16.07 11.02 2.97
CA LEU A 321 15.19 11.88 3.77
C LEU A 321 14.28 11.01 4.63
N THR A 322 14.54 10.92 5.93
CA THR A 322 13.80 10.04 6.85
C THR A 322 12.44 10.63 7.26
N ALA A 323 11.57 9.79 7.83
CA ALA A 323 10.37 10.23 8.51
C ALA A 323 10.70 11.16 9.70
N SER A 324 11.77 10.86 10.45
CA SER A 324 12.27 11.75 11.51
C SER A 324 12.68 13.13 10.98
N ASP A 325 13.38 13.20 9.83
CA ASP A 325 13.73 14.46 9.17
C ASP A 325 12.48 15.25 8.77
N LEU A 326 11.48 14.59 8.17
CA LEU A 326 10.22 15.21 7.76
C LEU A 326 9.45 15.81 8.95
N ILE A 327 9.40 15.08 10.07
CA ILE A 327 8.77 15.53 11.31
C ILE A 327 9.53 16.73 11.90
N ALA A 328 10.87 16.63 11.96
CA ALA A 328 11.73 17.68 12.51
C ALA A 328 11.69 18.96 11.68
N LEU A 329 11.61 18.84 10.35
CA LEU A 329 11.54 19.98 9.43
C LEU A 329 10.14 20.62 9.38
N GLN A 330 9.12 19.99 9.95
CA GLN A 330 7.74 20.48 9.99
C GLN A 330 7.22 20.92 8.61
N MET A 331 7.54 20.14 7.57
CA MET A 331 7.16 20.47 6.20
C MET A 331 5.62 20.49 6.04
N PRO A 332 5.03 21.56 5.46
CA PRO A 332 3.58 21.71 5.36
C PRO A 332 3.01 20.85 4.23
N MET A 333 2.60 19.64 4.57
CA MET A 333 2.09 18.68 3.60
C MET A 333 0.73 19.10 3.04
N PRO A 334 0.47 18.87 1.74
CA PRO A 334 -0.84 19.10 1.18
C PRO A 334 -1.88 18.10 1.72
N PRO A 335 -3.18 18.37 1.56
CA PRO A 335 -4.25 17.50 2.05
C PRO A 335 -4.16 16.04 1.58
N ARG A 336 -3.62 15.83 0.38
CA ARG A 336 -3.50 14.51 -0.27
C ARG A 336 -2.05 14.26 -0.68
N VAL A 337 -1.50 13.14 -0.22
CA VAL A 337 -0.14 12.70 -0.54
C VAL A 337 -0.19 11.28 -1.08
N ALA A 338 0.49 11.02 -2.20
CA ALA A 338 0.70 9.68 -2.73
C ALA A 338 2.21 9.38 -2.76
N MET A 339 2.62 8.25 -2.19
CA MET A 339 3.98 7.75 -2.19
C MET A 339 4.00 6.37 -2.85
N LEU A 340 4.37 6.30 -4.12
CA LEU A 340 4.56 5.04 -4.84
C LEU A 340 6.04 4.67 -4.79
N ALA A 341 6.42 4.07 -3.66
CA ALA A 341 7.78 3.69 -3.34
C ALA A 341 7.79 2.49 -2.37
N CYS A 342 8.73 1.56 -2.54
CA CYS A 342 8.75 0.25 -1.88
C CYS A 342 8.47 0.33 -0.37
N GLY A 343 7.40 -0.32 0.09
CA GLY A 343 7.07 -0.40 1.52
C GLY A 343 6.78 0.93 2.22
N SER A 344 6.51 2.02 1.47
CA SER A 344 6.23 3.37 2.00
C SER A 344 5.04 3.45 2.96
N GLY A 345 4.13 2.47 2.95
CA GLY A 345 2.99 2.36 3.88
C GLY A 345 3.28 1.51 5.11
N GLY A 346 4.55 1.30 5.45
CA GLY A 346 5.01 0.33 6.43
C GLY A 346 4.85 0.72 7.90
N ASP A 347 4.26 1.87 8.23
CA ASP A 347 4.16 2.40 9.60
C ASP A 347 3.65 1.38 10.62
N TYR A 348 2.63 0.59 10.27
CA TYR A 348 2.07 -0.41 11.18
C TYR A 348 3.04 -1.56 11.50
N GLN A 349 4.11 -1.78 10.73
CA GLN A 349 5.07 -2.88 10.98
C GLN A 349 5.86 -2.72 12.30
N PHE A 350 5.71 -1.58 12.97
CA PHE A 350 6.42 -1.23 14.19
C PHE A 350 5.43 -0.90 15.31
N ASP A 351 5.84 -1.14 16.57
CA ASP A 351 5.03 -0.80 17.74
C ASP A 351 4.79 0.72 17.84
N GLU A 352 5.83 1.51 17.53
CA GLU A 352 5.73 2.96 17.35
C GLU A 352 5.55 3.27 15.86
N ALA A 353 4.31 3.47 15.44
CA ALA A 353 3.95 3.74 14.05
C ALA A 353 4.18 5.22 13.66
N THR A 354 5.44 5.67 13.72
CA THR A 354 5.92 7.02 13.39
C THR A 354 6.68 7.07 12.06
N GLY A 355 6.25 6.26 11.08
CA GLY A 355 6.90 6.16 9.78
C GLY A 355 6.53 7.28 8.80
N LEU A 356 6.73 7.01 7.50
CA LEU A 356 6.49 8.00 6.45
C LEU A 356 5.03 8.45 6.41
N VAL A 357 4.06 7.55 6.59
CA VAL A 357 2.64 7.93 6.57
C VAL A 357 2.32 8.87 7.73
N ALA A 358 2.80 8.55 8.93
CA ALA A 358 2.65 9.40 10.11
C ALA A 358 3.30 10.77 9.89
N ALA A 359 4.51 10.83 9.33
CA ALA A 359 5.19 12.08 9.00
C ALA A 359 4.36 12.95 8.04
N MET A 360 3.75 12.35 7.00
CA MET A 360 2.90 13.09 6.07
C MET A 360 1.65 13.66 6.77
N ILE A 361 1.02 12.88 7.64
CA ILE A 361 -0.19 13.29 8.37
C ILE A 361 0.14 14.39 9.39
N LEU A 362 1.21 14.23 10.16
CA LEU A 362 1.70 15.25 11.10
C LEU A 362 2.04 16.56 10.38
N GLY A 363 2.56 16.47 9.14
CA GLY A 363 2.78 17.63 8.27
C GLY A 363 1.50 18.29 7.74
N GLY A 364 0.32 17.70 7.92
CA GLY A 364 -0.98 18.29 7.58
C GLY A 364 -1.86 17.48 6.62
N ALA A 365 -1.37 16.37 6.06
CA ALA A 365 -2.15 15.55 5.14
C ALA A 365 -3.37 14.91 5.83
N GLN A 366 -4.48 14.82 5.09
CA GLN A 366 -5.69 14.11 5.52
C GLN A 366 -5.79 12.71 4.91
N LEU A 367 -5.12 12.51 3.77
CA LEU A 367 -5.12 11.27 3.03
C LEU A 367 -3.73 10.97 2.49
N VAL A 368 -3.26 9.75 2.75
CA VAL A 368 -1.96 9.26 2.28
C VAL A 368 -2.14 7.93 1.57
N THR A 369 -1.84 7.86 0.27
CA THR A 369 -1.77 6.60 -0.47
C THR A 369 -0.32 6.13 -0.53
N ALA A 370 -0.08 4.87 -0.18
CA ALA A 370 1.26 4.29 -0.09
C ALA A 370 1.23 2.81 -0.52
N THR A 371 2.39 2.13 -0.47
CA THR A 371 2.49 0.71 -0.86
C THR A 371 2.92 -0.19 0.30
N LEU A 372 2.30 -1.37 0.41
CA LEU A 372 2.55 -2.38 1.46
C LEU A 372 3.87 -3.15 1.30
N TRP A 373 4.40 -3.25 0.09
CA TRP A 373 5.59 -4.03 -0.26
C TRP A 373 6.36 -3.39 -1.42
N SER A 374 7.44 -4.04 -1.85
CA SER A 374 8.29 -3.57 -2.94
C SER A 374 7.62 -3.75 -4.30
N LEU A 375 7.62 -2.73 -5.15
CA LEU A 375 7.03 -2.84 -6.48
C LEU A 375 8.12 -3.12 -7.51
N PRO A 376 7.98 -4.14 -8.39
CA PRO A 376 8.94 -4.32 -9.48
C PRO A 376 8.95 -3.09 -10.40
N THR A 377 10.14 -2.55 -10.67
CA THR A 377 10.31 -1.38 -11.55
C THR A 377 9.86 -1.69 -12.98
N THR A 378 9.66 -0.67 -13.81
CA THR A 378 9.33 -0.85 -15.23
C THR A 378 10.36 -1.73 -15.95
N ALA A 379 11.65 -1.58 -15.62
CA ALA A 379 12.72 -2.40 -16.20
C ALA A 379 12.66 -3.85 -15.71
N ALA A 380 12.48 -4.05 -14.39
CA ALA A 380 12.41 -5.37 -13.80
C ALA A 380 11.20 -6.17 -14.31
N TYR A 381 10.03 -5.53 -14.46
CA TYR A 381 8.85 -6.18 -15.04
C TYR A 381 9.12 -6.66 -16.48
N ARG A 382 9.68 -5.79 -17.33
CA ARG A 382 9.99 -6.13 -18.74
C ARG A 382 11.03 -7.23 -18.91
N GLN A 383 11.84 -7.49 -17.88
CA GLN A 383 12.82 -8.57 -17.91
C GLN A 383 12.15 -9.96 -17.85
N PHE A 384 11.01 -10.07 -17.17
CA PHE A 384 10.34 -11.34 -16.90
C PHE A 384 8.95 -11.48 -17.53
N ALA A 385 8.30 -10.37 -17.88
CA ALA A 385 7.00 -10.35 -18.54
C ALA A 385 7.12 -10.30 -20.07
N THR A 386 6.14 -10.90 -20.76
CA THR A 386 6.02 -10.81 -22.21
C THR A 386 5.17 -9.60 -22.60
N GLY A 387 5.67 -8.74 -23.49
CA GLY A 387 4.93 -7.62 -24.06
C GLY A 387 5.37 -6.24 -23.59
N ALA A 388 4.63 -5.22 -24.04
CA ALA A 388 4.97 -3.80 -23.85
C ALA A 388 4.23 -3.13 -22.69
N ALA A 389 3.51 -3.90 -21.87
CA ALA A 389 2.76 -3.37 -20.74
C ALA A 389 3.68 -2.76 -19.67
N ASP A 390 3.14 -1.80 -18.93
CA ASP A 390 3.85 -1.08 -17.87
C ASP A 390 2.91 -0.89 -16.67
N PRO A 391 2.73 -1.93 -15.83
CA PRO A 391 1.81 -1.86 -14.70
C PRO A 391 2.21 -0.80 -13.66
N MET A 392 3.52 -0.50 -13.56
CA MET A 392 4.03 0.61 -12.74
C MET A 392 3.49 1.94 -13.25
N ALA A 393 3.63 2.23 -14.55
CA ALA A 393 3.08 3.43 -15.15
C ALA A 393 1.55 3.51 -15.01
N GLU A 394 0.86 2.38 -15.15
CA GLU A 394 -0.59 2.33 -14.95
C GLU A 394 -1.00 2.67 -13.51
N ALA A 395 -0.31 2.10 -12.52
CA ALA A 395 -0.56 2.38 -11.10
C ALA A 395 -0.31 3.86 -10.77
N VAL A 396 0.78 4.45 -11.25
CA VAL A 396 1.09 5.88 -11.08
C VAL A 396 -0.01 6.77 -11.65
N ALA A 397 -0.40 6.54 -12.91
CA ALA A 397 -1.45 7.32 -13.55
C ALA A 397 -2.82 7.15 -12.87
N ALA A 398 -3.12 5.95 -12.38
CA ALA A 398 -4.38 5.68 -11.68
C ALA A 398 -4.46 6.37 -10.32
N VAL A 399 -3.38 6.32 -9.53
CA VAL A 399 -3.32 7.00 -8.23
C VAL A 399 -3.35 8.52 -8.41
N ASP A 400 -2.65 9.05 -9.42
CA ASP A 400 -2.71 10.47 -9.77
C ASP A 400 -4.16 10.93 -10.06
N ARG A 401 -4.90 10.20 -10.90
CA ARG A 401 -6.32 10.48 -11.19
C ARG A 401 -7.23 10.32 -9.97
N ALA A 402 -6.97 9.32 -9.13
CA ALA A 402 -7.75 9.11 -7.91
C ALA A 402 -7.58 10.28 -6.93
N HIS A 403 -6.37 10.81 -6.80
CA HIS A 403 -6.06 11.97 -5.96
C HIS A 403 -6.58 13.29 -6.52
N GLU A 404 -6.93 13.33 -7.81
CA GLU A 404 -7.60 14.48 -8.45
C GLU A 404 -9.12 14.50 -8.21
N ALA A 405 -9.72 13.36 -7.84
CA ALA A 405 -11.17 13.26 -7.72
C ALA A 405 -11.76 14.31 -6.76
N GLU A 406 -12.92 14.89 -7.10
CA GLU A 406 -13.57 15.92 -6.25
C GLU A 406 -13.73 15.48 -4.80
N ALA A 407 -14.10 14.21 -4.58
CA ALA A 407 -14.28 13.60 -3.26
C ALA A 407 -13.77 12.15 -3.25
N ASP A 408 -13.58 11.62 -2.03
CA ASP A 408 -13.25 10.23 -1.73
C ASP A 408 -12.10 9.63 -2.58
N ALA A 409 -10.91 10.24 -2.52
CA ALA A 409 -9.75 9.79 -3.27
C ALA A 409 -9.34 8.34 -2.94
N GLY A 410 -9.46 7.91 -1.70
CA GLY A 410 -9.16 6.52 -1.30
C GLY A 410 -10.17 5.52 -1.88
N CYS A 411 -11.44 5.90 -1.93
CA CYS A 411 -12.47 5.12 -2.61
C CYS A 411 -12.28 5.13 -4.13
N ALA A 412 -11.74 6.21 -4.70
CA ALA A 412 -11.35 6.26 -6.11
C ALA A 412 -10.22 5.26 -6.43
N VAL A 413 -9.23 5.13 -5.54
CA VAL A 413 -8.21 4.07 -5.62
C VAL A 413 -8.86 2.68 -5.59
N ASN A 414 -9.79 2.44 -4.65
CA ASN A 414 -10.52 1.16 -4.57
C ASN A 414 -11.32 0.86 -5.86
N ARG A 415 -11.94 1.86 -6.51
CA ARG A 415 -12.62 1.68 -7.79
C ARG A 415 -11.66 1.20 -8.88
N TRP A 416 -10.46 1.76 -8.94
CA TRP A 416 -9.41 1.31 -9.86
C TRP A 416 -8.92 -0.11 -9.52
N GLN A 417 -8.65 -0.42 -8.24
CA GLN A 417 -8.23 -1.77 -7.81
C GLN A 417 -9.25 -2.83 -8.22
N ARG A 418 -10.55 -2.57 -8.04
CA ARG A 418 -11.61 -3.47 -8.52
C ARG A 418 -11.60 -3.63 -10.04
N ALA A 419 -11.26 -2.58 -10.80
CA ALA A 419 -11.14 -2.68 -12.25
C ALA A 419 -9.94 -3.54 -12.67
N GLN A 420 -8.80 -3.40 -11.98
CA GLN A 420 -7.63 -4.27 -12.19
C GLN A 420 -7.93 -5.73 -11.85
N MET A 421 -8.57 -5.97 -10.71
CA MET A 421 -8.98 -7.30 -10.31
C MET A 421 -9.95 -7.95 -11.32
N ARG A 422 -10.89 -7.19 -11.91
CA ARG A 422 -11.74 -7.72 -13.00
C ARG A 422 -10.93 -8.10 -14.23
N ARG A 423 -10.03 -7.22 -14.71
CA ARG A 423 -9.12 -7.52 -15.82
C ARG A 423 -8.29 -8.78 -15.55
N TRP A 424 -7.69 -8.87 -14.36
CA TRP A 424 -6.93 -10.04 -13.93
C TRP A 424 -7.78 -11.32 -13.95
N ARG A 425 -9.02 -11.25 -13.44
CA ARG A 425 -9.96 -12.38 -13.48
C ARG A 425 -10.36 -12.79 -14.89
N ASP A 426 -10.41 -11.83 -15.81
CA ASP A 426 -10.74 -12.05 -17.23
C ASP A 426 -9.52 -12.56 -18.04
N GLY A 427 -8.37 -12.78 -17.38
CA GLY A 427 -7.17 -13.38 -17.97
C GLY A 427 -6.12 -12.37 -18.43
N ASP A 428 -6.29 -11.08 -18.15
CA ASP A 428 -5.29 -10.05 -18.47
C ASP A 428 -4.14 -10.08 -17.45
N ALA A 429 -3.08 -10.80 -17.79
CA ALA A 429 -1.88 -10.93 -16.96
C ALA A 429 -1.13 -9.60 -16.74
N THR A 430 -1.42 -8.56 -17.54
CA THR A 430 -0.80 -7.23 -17.36
C THR A 430 -1.41 -6.48 -16.17
N ALA A 431 -2.61 -6.85 -15.72
CA ALA A 431 -3.24 -6.33 -14.51
C ALA A 431 -2.71 -7.05 -13.25
N SER A 432 -1.38 -7.13 -13.10
CA SER A 432 -0.73 -7.93 -12.06
C SER A 432 -1.05 -7.43 -10.64
N PRO A 433 -1.50 -8.32 -9.73
CA PRO A 433 -1.78 -8.00 -8.32
C PRO A 433 -0.59 -7.46 -7.53
N LEU A 434 0.64 -7.72 -7.99
CA LEU A 434 1.86 -7.18 -7.37
C LEU A 434 1.86 -5.66 -7.31
N TYR A 435 1.13 -4.99 -8.21
CA TYR A 435 1.03 -3.53 -8.28
C TYR A 435 -0.22 -3.02 -7.57
N TRP A 436 -1.40 -3.37 -8.07
CA TRP A 436 -2.65 -2.81 -7.54
C TRP A 436 -2.98 -3.34 -6.14
N GLY A 437 -2.58 -4.57 -5.80
CA GLY A 437 -2.80 -5.15 -4.48
C GLY A 437 -1.91 -4.53 -3.40
N ALA A 438 -0.80 -3.92 -3.78
CA ALA A 438 0.14 -3.26 -2.87
C ALA A 438 -0.37 -1.90 -2.38
N VAL A 439 -1.21 -1.24 -3.18
CA VAL A 439 -1.64 0.14 -2.94
C VAL A 439 -2.67 0.17 -1.81
N VAL A 440 -2.40 0.98 -0.79
CA VAL A 440 -3.31 1.23 0.32
C VAL A 440 -3.46 2.72 0.56
N THR A 441 -4.59 3.14 1.12
CA THR A 441 -4.85 4.54 1.47
C THR A 441 -5.18 4.66 2.93
N PHE A 442 -4.44 5.52 3.63
CA PHE A 442 -4.65 5.93 5.00
C PHE A 442 -5.44 7.22 5.02
N ALA A 443 -6.41 7.35 5.93
CA ALA A 443 -7.24 8.53 6.00
C ALA A 443 -7.56 8.97 7.44
N VAL A 444 -7.69 10.27 7.64
CA VAL A 444 -8.08 10.94 8.89
C VAL A 444 -9.10 12.05 8.62
N ASP A 445 -9.65 12.67 9.67
CA ASP A 445 -10.58 13.80 9.61
C ASP A 445 -11.83 13.57 8.75
N GLY A 446 -12.22 12.32 8.54
CA GLY A 446 -13.36 11.97 7.69
C GLY A 446 -13.06 11.93 6.19
N ALA A 447 -11.80 12.14 5.76
CA ALA A 447 -11.36 11.86 4.40
C ALA A 447 -11.54 10.36 4.06
N ARG A 448 -11.76 10.06 2.79
CA ARG A 448 -12.09 8.71 2.30
C ARG A 448 -11.48 8.42 0.93
#